data_AF-A0A1Z5LAX4-F1
#
_entry.id   AF-A0A1Z5LAX4-F1
#
_cell.length_a   1.000
_cell.length_b   1.000
_cell.length_c   1.000
_cell.angle_alpha   90.00
_cell.angle_beta   90.00
_cell.angle_gamma   90.00
#
_symmetry.space_group_name_H-M   'P 1'
#
loop_
_entity.id
_entity.type
_entity.pdbx_description
1 polymer ?
#
loop_
_entity_poly.entity_id
_entity_poly.type
_entity_poly.pdbx_seq_one_letter_code
_entity_poly.pdbx_strand_id
1 'polypeptide(L)'
;MHSVVSMKPLPRVLTAVIGSAVVAVVFLSSYLYEKRLRKRLWRLKRKTIVVCRSPSDLANVENTFCELCRQRKVIGLDCEWVTVDGKRRKVSLLQLAPTSDFCILLRLCFVDSSDIPQSILSVLQDDQIVKVGVGIQDDALKLLQDHGLVVRGCLDLRNIVTQFDELSDVPVGGLQALSSHLLAVRPEKSWRIRCSNWEAVDLTQRQLSYAAEDAMLCVEIFNQIVRQRLSLMQFRPHWFEKLKSSTIKACQAAIDVPFHNKTRSPRSPEKHSEAHRTISSRKLGIFRSYRIRKTPLYDNCVLQAPDGEPLCTCDYKKARWYLEKGLGTQVSEDPLMVRLTFEPANRPILDSQYYIQAKDNACVVCGSKESLLRKNVVPREYRRNFPDVMKHHISHDIVLLCVQCHQLSNLRDLTLRYHEVTKCREDPVLRRIKSAGRALLRSRNKLPLDRAVALEQVLKDHYRVDSVTAELIEEAAELDTKVYNENFVPHGQKVVDHYKKNGGLISFETKWRQHFLEMMKPKFMPALWSVDHHHELLAVKIAKGKGSDTNLDEIGITQEHLRKALEKVGAEWLLDDVVDGSSDASDSEDVDG
;
A
#
# COMPACT_ATOMS: atom_id res chain seq x y z
N MET A 1 -65.17 61.42 -28.70
CA MET A 1 -63.72 61.51 -28.42
C MET A 1 -63.37 60.49 -27.35
N HIS A 2 -62.98 59.27 -27.72
CA HIS A 2 -62.40 58.30 -26.79
C HIS A 2 -61.12 57.76 -27.44
N SER A 3 -59.98 58.37 -27.10
CA SER A 3 -58.66 57.80 -27.44
C SER A 3 -58.37 56.67 -26.46
N VAL A 4 -58.57 55.44 -26.92
CA VAL A 4 -58.08 54.23 -26.23
C VAL A 4 -56.59 54.11 -26.53
N VAL A 5 -55.76 54.30 -25.50
CA VAL A 5 -54.32 54.07 -25.55
C VAL A 5 -54.10 52.56 -25.69
N SER A 6 -53.65 52.14 -26.87
CA SER A 6 -53.22 50.77 -27.16
C SER A 6 -51.88 50.50 -26.45
N MET A 7 -51.92 49.72 -25.36
CA MET A 7 -50.71 49.19 -24.73
C MET A 7 -50.10 48.12 -25.64
N LYS A 8 -48.91 48.40 -26.20
CA LYS A 8 -48.17 47.44 -27.01
C LYS A 8 -47.79 46.22 -26.15
N PRO A 9 -47.95 44.98 -26.66
CA PRO A 9 -47.56 43.78 -25.94
C PRO A 9 -46.05 43.75 -25.72
N LEU A 10 -45.64 43.32 -24.53
CA LEU A 10 -44.24 43.11 -24.18
C LEU A 10 -43.57 42.16 -25.20
N PRO A 11 -42.35 42.45 -25.69
CA PRO A 11 -41.67 41.59 -26.66
C PRO A 11 -41.43 40.19 -26.09
N ARG A 12 -41.64 39.15 -26.91
CA ARG A 12 -41.53 37.71 -26.54
C ARG A 12 -40.21 37.32 -25.85
N VAL A 13 -39.15 38.08 -26.08
CA VAL A 13 -37.84 37.90 -25.42
C VAL A 13 -37.94 38.25 -23.93
N LEU A 14 -38.68 39.29 -23.57
CA LEU A 14 -38.82 39.75 -22.18
C LEU A 14 -39.68 38.78 -21.35
N THR A 15 -40.72 38.17 -21.93
CA THR A 15 -41.52 37.12 -21.27
C THR A 15 -40.74 35.81 -21.07
N ALA A 16 -39.87 35.41 -22.01
CA ALA A 16 -38.98 34.25 -21.85
C ALA A 16 -37.89 34.48 -20.78
N VAL A 17 -37.34 35.69 -20.70
CA VAL A 17 -36.37 36.08 -19.66
C VAL A 17 -37.03 36.14 -18.28
N ILE A 18 -38.24 36.70 -18.17
CA ILE A 18 -39.02 36.72 -16.92
C ILE A 18 -39.38 35.30 -16.48
N GLY A 19 -39.83 34.43 -17.40
CA GLY A 19 -40.12 33.03 -17.11
C GLY A 19 -38.89 32.26 -16.60
N SER A 20 -37.74 32.46 -17.23
CA SER A 20 -36.47 31.84 -16.81
C SER A 20 -35.98 32.35 -15.45
N ALA A 21 -36.16 33.65 -15.17
CA ALA A 21 -35.80 34.26 -13.89
C ALA A 21 -36.72 33.79 -12.74
N VAL A 22 -38.02 33.66 -12.97
CA VAL A 22 -38.98 33.13 -11.99
C VAL A 22 -38.66 31.67 -11.66
N VAL A 23 -38.36 30.84 -12.67
CA VAL A 23 -37.92 29.45 -12.46
C VAL A 23 -36.62 29.40 -11.66
N ALA A 24 -35.64 30.27 -11.94
CA ALA A 24 -34.38 30.34 -11.18
C ALA A 24 -34.58 30.79 -9.72
N VAL A 25 -35.50 31.73 -9.46
CA VAL A 25 -35.82 32.20 -8.09
C VAL A 25 -36.58 31.13 -7.31
N VAL A 26 -37.57 30.47 -7.91
CA VAL A 26 -38.29 29.32 -7.30
C VAL A 26 -37.32 28.16 -7.04
N PHE A 27 -36.38 27.91 -7.96
CA PHE A 27 -35.32 26.93 -7.80
C PHE A 27 -34.39 27.27 -6.63
N LEU A 28 -33.87 28.50 -6.57
CA LEU A 28 -32.94 28.92 -5.52
C LEU A 28 -33.62 28.91 -4.16
N SER A 29 -34.87 29.39 -4.07
CA SER A 29 -35.65 29.39 -2.84
C SER A 29 -36.00 27.97 -2.39
N SER A 30 -36.40 27.07 -3.30
CA SER A 30 -36.63 25.65 -3.00
C SER A 30 -35.36 24.94 -2.53
N TYR A 31 -34.22 25.15 -3.20
CA TYR A 31 -32.93 24.59 -2.81
C TYR A 31 -32.45 25.10 -1.44
N LEU A 32 -32.58 26.40 -1.18
CA LEU A 32 -32.23 26.99 0.11
C LEU A 32 -33.18 26.51 1.24
N TYR A 33 -34.46 26.33 0.94
CA TYR A 33 -35.44 25.76 1.85
C TYR A 33 -35.12 24.29 2.17
N GLU A 34 -34.87 23.45 1.16
CA GLU A 34 -34.42 22.07 1.35
C GLU A 34 -33.12 21.98 2.17
N LYS A 35 -32.15 22.87 1.89
CA LYS A 35 -30.87 22.93 2.63
C LYS A 35 -31.09 23.21 4.12
N ARG A 36 -32.04 24.10 4.46
CA ARG A 36 -32.40 24.37 5.87
C ARG A 36 -33.21 23.24 6.49
N LEU A 37 -34.18 22.69 5.75
CA LEU A 37 -35.05 21.61 6.23
C LEU A 37 -34.27 20.33 6.51
N ARG A 38 -33.34 19.92 5.63
CA ARG A 38 -32.53 18.71 5.80
C ARG A 38 -31.64 18.75 7.04
N LYS A 39 -31.08 19.91 7.40
CA LYS A 39 -30.33 20.10 8.65
C LYS A 39 -31.19 19.79 9.87
N ARG A 40 -32.46 20.22 9.86
CA ARG A 40 -33.42 19.94 10.93
C ARG A 40 -33.88 18.48 10.91
N LEU A 41 -34.17 17.93 9.72
CA LEU A 41 -34.62 16.55 9.54
C LEU A 41 -33.58 15.53 9.97
N TRP A 42 -32.29 15.71 9.66
CA TRP A 42 -31.24 14.77 10.11
C TRP A 42 -31.19 14.67 11.63
N ARG A 43 -31.29 15.80 12.35
CA ARG A 43 -31.30 15.82 13.82
C ARG A 43 -32.52 15.12 14.42
N LEU A 44 -33.63 15.13 13.71
CA LEU A 44 -34.89 14.49 14.12
C LEU A 44 -34.99 13.04 13.66
N LYS A 45 -34.10 12.59 12.77
CA LYS A 45 -34.12 11.25 12.21
C LYS A 45 -33.69 10.25 13.29
N ARG A 46 -34.53 9.24 13.55
CA ARG A 46 -34.20 8.16 14.47
C ARG A 46 -33.01 7.40 13.90
N LYS A 47 -31.93 7.32 14.67
CA LYS A 47 -30.71 6.59 14.32
C LYS A 47 -30.82 5.15 14.81
N THR A 48 -30.46 4.21 13.96
CA THR A 48 -30.38 2.79 14.28
C THR A 48 -28.92 2.42 14.46
N ILE A 49 -28.55 1.98 15.66
CA ILE A 49 -27.20 1.59 16.02
C ILE A 49 -27.25 0.11 16.42
N VAL A 50 -26.56 -0.74 15.69
CA VAL A 50 -26.47 -2.18 15.98
C VAL A 50 -25.07 -2.49 16.51
N VAL A 51 -24.97 -2.97 17.74
CA VAL A 51 -23.68 -3.35 18.34
C VAL A 51 -23.46 -4.83 18.10
N CYS A 52 -22.37 -5.18 17.41
CA CYS A 52 -22.02 -6.55 17.10
C CYS A 52 -20.84 -7.00 17.98
N ARG A 53 -21.09 -7.94 18.90
CA ARG A 53 -20.08 -8.49 19.83
C ARG A 53 -19.77 -9.96 19.57
N SER A 54 -20.56 -10.62 18.73
CA SER A 54 -20.46 -12.04 18.42
C SER A 54 -20.74 -12.33 16.94
N PRO A 55 -20.39 -13.53 16.43
CA PRO A 55 -20.77 -13.96 15.09
C PRO A 55 -22.29 -13.94 14.86
N SER A 56 -23.08 -14.27 15.89
CA SER A 56 -24.55 -14.27 15.81
C SER A 56 -25.12 -12.86 15.61
N ASP A 57 -24.56 -11.84 16.27
CA ASP A 57 -24.98 -10.46 16.06
C ASP A 57 -24.72 -10.00 14.61
N LEU A 58 -23.58 -10.43 14.05
CA LEU A 58 -23.22 -10.15 12.66
C LEU A 58 -24.18 -10.83 11.68
N ALA A 59 -24.49 -12.10 11.88
CA ALA A 59 -25.45 -12.84 11.04
C ALA A 59 -26.83 -12.17 11.02
N ASN A 60 -27.27 -11.61 12.15
CA ASN A 60 -28.57 -10.91 12.26
C ASN A 60 -28.64 -9.61 11.44
N VAL A 61 -27.51 -8.96 11.18
CA VAL A 61 -27.46 -7.67 10.49
C VAL A 61 -26.88 -7.76 9.07
N GLU A 62 -26.22 -8.86 8.75
CA GLU A 62 -25.45 -9.09 7.51
C GLU A 62 -26.24 -8.73 6.25
N ASN A 63 -27.42 -9.32 6.07
CA ASN A 63 -28.21 -9.13 4.86
C ASN A 63 -28.60 -7.67 4.65
N THR A 64 -29.18 -7.04 5.69
CA THR A 64 -29.58 -5.62 5.64
C THR A 64 -28.39 -4.70 5.41
N PHE A 65 -27.26 -4.95 6.09
CA PHE A 65 -26.05 -4.17 5.93
C PHE A 65 -25.51 -4.27 4.49
N CYS A 66 -25.33 -5.49 3.97
CA CYS A 66 -24.78 -5.72 2.64
C CYS A 66 -25.70 -5.17 1.54
N GLU A 67 -27.02 -5.31 1.67
CA GLU A 67 -27.98 -4.74 0.73
C GLU A 67 -27.88 -3.20 0.69
N LEU A 68 -27.89 -2.54 1.86
CA LEU A 68 -27.74 -1.10 1.93
C LEU A 68 -26.39 -0.64 1.34
N CYS A 69 -25.30 -1.34 1.62
CA CYS A 69 -23.99 -1.02 1.05
C CYS A 69 -24.00 -1.09 -0.48
N ARG A 70 -24.60 -2.14 -1.06
CA ARG A 70 -24.69 -2.32 -2.52
C ARG A 70 -25.59 -1.28 -3.16
N GLN A 71 -26.71 -0.94 -2.54
CA GLN A 71 -27.64 0.09 -3.05
C GLN A 71 -27.04 1.50 -2.95
N ARG A 72 -26.37 1.81 -1.84
CA ARG A 72 -25.87 3.16 -1.57
C ARG A 72 -24.49 3.41 -2.18
N LYS A 73 -23.66 2.39 -2.37
CA LYS A 73 -22.29 2.47 -2.94
C LYS A 73 -21.31 3.41 -2.22
N VAL A 74 -21.74 4.07 -1.15
CA VAL A 74 -20.95 4.96 -0.31
C VAL A 74 -21.31 4.67 1.13
N ILE A 75 -20.31 4.37 1.96
CA ILE A 75 -20.48 4.06 3.38
C ILE A 75 -19.49 4.87 4.21
N GLY A 76 -19.88 5.29 5.41
CA GLY A 76 -18.99 5.90 6.38
C GLY A 76 -18.19 4.83 7.12
N LEU A 77 -16.92 5.09 7.38
CA LEU A 77 -16.05 4.21 8.15
C LEU A 77 -15.24 5.02 9.15
N ASP A 78 -15.19 4.54 10.39
CA ASP A 78 -14.31 5.07 11.44
C ASP A 78 -13.83 3.95 12.37
N CYS A 79 -12.88 4.23 13.27
CA CYS A 79 -12.29 3.26 14.21
C CYS A 79 -12.01 3.87 15.58
N GLU A 80 -12.13 3.08 16.64
CA GLU A 80 -11.74 3.48 18.00
C GLU A 80 -10.81 2.46 18.67
N TRP A 81 -9.93 2.94 19.57
CA TRP A 81 -8.94 2.11 20.26
C TRP A 81 -8.55 2.69 21.62
N VAL A 82 -8.00 1.83 22.48
CA VAL A 82 -7.43 2.24 23.77
C VAL A 82 -5.96 2.67 23.59
N THR A 83 -5.55 3.72 24.31
CA THR A 83 -4.14 4.15 24.40
C THR A 83 -3.66 4.00 25.84
N VAL A 84 -2.56 3.28 26.05
CA VAL A 84 -1.93 3.06 27.36
C VAL A 84 -0.48 3.51 27.28
N ASP A 85 -0.04 4.37 28.19
CA ASP A 85 1.32 4.93 28.24
C ASP A 85 1.79 5.54 26.90
N GLY A 86 0.88 6.26 26.23
CA GLY A 86 1.13 6.88 24.93
C GLY A 86 1.25 5.90 23.76
N LYS A 87 1.04 4.60 23.98
CA LYS A 87 1.03 3.57 22.95
C LYS A 87 -0.38 3.12 22.62
N ARG A 88 -0.66 3.07 21.32
CA ARG A 88 -1.93 2.57 20.76
C ARG A 88 -2.02 1.06 20.97
N ARG A 89 -3.14 0.57 21.52
CA ARG A 89 -3.53 -0.84 21.43
C ARG A 89 -4.22 -1.13 20.10
N LYS A 90 -4.54 -2.39 19.83
CA LYS A 90 -5.29 -2.78 18.63
C LYS A 90 -6.62 -2.03 18.53
N VAL A 91 -7.12 -1.82 17.31
CA VAL A 91 -8.48 -1.29 17.08
C VAL A 91 -9.48 -2.13 17.85
N SER A 92 -10.26 -1.50 18.72
CA SER A 92 -11.23 -2.15 19.62
C SER A 92 -12.64 -2.15 19.02
N LEU A 93 -12.94 -1.14 18.20
CA LEU A 93 -14.23 -0.93 17.57
C LEU A 93 -14.05 -0.44 16.12
N LEU A 94 -14.82 -1.02 15.20
CA LEU A 94 -14.97 -0.58 13.82
C LEU A 94 -16.41 -0.11 13.59
N GLN A 95 -16.57 1.09 13.04
CA GLN A 95 -17.86 1.68 12.73
C GLN A 95 -18.11 1.65 11.23
N LEU A 96 -19.28 1.15 10.81
CA LEU A 96 -19.66 1.08 9.39
C LEU A 96 -21.09 1.60 9.21
N ALA A 97 -21.22 2.72 8.50
CA ALA A 97 -22.48 3.42 8.29
C ALA A 97 -22.87 3.42 6.81
N PRO A 98 -23.74 2.53 6.32
CA PRO A 98 -24.21 2.58 4.94
C PRO A 98 -25.14 3.76 4.63
N THR A 99 -25.73 4.37 5.65
CA THR A 99 -26.59 5.56 5.53
C THR A 99 -26.33 6.53 6.69
N SER A 100 -26.91 7.72 6.64
CA SER A 100 -26.76 8.73 7.71
C SER A 100 -27.63 8.49 8.96
N ASP A 101 -28.32 7.34 9.02
CA ASP A 101 -29.24 6.93 10.09
C ASP A 101 -29.11 5.45 10.49
N PHE A 102 -28.18 4.70 9.90
CA PHE A 102 -27.92 3.30 10.25
C PHE A 102 -26.42 3.08 10.37
N CYS A 103 -25.98 2.50 11.47
CA CYS A 103 -24.58 2.19 11.73
C CYS A 103 -24.44 0.87 12.48
N ILE A 104 -23.52 0.02 12.01
CA ILE A 104 -23.07 -1.14 12.77
C ILE A 104 -21.77 -0.80 13.51
N LEU A 105 -21.72 -1.18 14.78
CA LEU A 105 -20.58 -1.01 15.67
C LEU A 105 -19.99 -2.40 15.94
N LEU A 106 -18.97 -2.78 15.18
CA LEU A 106 -18.31 -4.07 15.29
C LEU A 106 -17.21 -4.02 16.35
N ARG A 107 -17.42 -4.76 17.44
CA ARG A 107 -16.52 -4.84 18.59
C ARG A 107 -15.37 -5.83 18.31
N LEU A 108 -14.35 -5.37 17.59
CA LEU A 108 -13.16 -6.16 17.22
C LEU A 108 -12.30 -6.62 18.42
N CYS A 109 -12.57 -6.13 19.63
CA CYS A 109 -12.00 -6.70 20.86
C CYS A 109 -12.70 -7.98 21.34
N PHE A 110 -13.85 -8.35 20.75
CA PHE A 110 -14.61 -9.57 21.03
C PHE A 110 -14.81 -10.49 19.82
N VAL A 111 -14.58 -9.98 18.62
CA VAL A 111 -14.81 -10.69 17.35
C VAL A 111 -13.50 -10.75 16.59
N ASP A 112 -13.03 -11.96 16.27
CA ASP A 112 -11.85 -12.15 15.43
C ASP A 112 -12.18 -11.97 13.94
N SER A 113 -11.18 -11.71 13.11
CA SER A 113 -11.41 -11.52 11.67
C SER A 113 -11.95 -12.75 10.95
N SER A 114 -11.73 -13.95 11.49
CA SER A 114 -12.31 -15.21 10.99
C SER A 114 -13.81 -15.34 11.28
N ASP A 115 -14.32 -14.60 12.26
CA ASP A 115 -15.73 -14.63 12.66
C ASP A 115 -16.60 -13.69 11.83
N ILE A 116 -15.98 -12.78 11.07
CA ILE A 116 -16.69 -11.80 10.25
C ILE A 116 -17.19 -12.50 8.98
N PRO A 117 -18.51 -12.45 8.68
CA PRO A 117 -19.05 -13.05 7.47
C PRO A 117 -18.34 -12.59 6.21
N GLN A 118 -18.08 -13.54 5.30
CA GLN A 118 -17.37 -13.26 4.05
C GLN A 118 -18.06 -12.18 3.21
N SER A 119 -19.39 -12.05 3.28
CA SER A 119 -20.14 -11.01 2.58
C SER A 119 -19.81 -9.58 3.07
N ILE A 120 -19.60 -9.40 4.37
CA ILE A 120 -19.18 -8.13 4.98
C ILE A 120 -17.72 -7.85 4.62
N LEU A 121 -16.85 -8.87 4.65
CA LEU A 121 -15.46 -8.75 4.19
C LEU A 121 -15.41 -8.35 2.71
N SER A 122 -16.26 -8.95 1.86
CA SER A 122 -16.40 -8.57 0.45
C SER A 122 -16.83 -7.12 0.29
N VAL A 123 -17.76 -6.60 1.12
CA VAL A 123 -18.11 -5.17 1.11
C VAL A 123 -16.90 -4.29 1.45
N LEU A 124 -16.08 -4.66 2.44
CA LEU A 124 -14.88 -3.90 2.80
C LEU A 124 -13.83 -3.90 1.69
N GLN A 125 -13.69 -5.03 0.98
CA GLN A 125 -12.70 -5.22 -0.09
C GLN A 125 -13.17 -4.72 -1.47
N ASP A 126 -14.47 -4.50 -1.67
CA ASP A 126 -15.04 -4.00 -2.93
C ASP A 126 -14.74 -2.50 -3.11
N ASP A 127 -13.93 -2.15 -4.12
CA ASP A 127 -13.57 -0.77 -4.44
C ASP A 127 -14.69 0.01 -5.18
N GLN A 128 -15.76 -0.68 -5.61
CA GLN A 128 -16.97 -0.07 -6.16
C GLN A 128 -17.90 0.43 -5.05
N ILE A 129 -17.67 0.02 -3.80
CA ILE A 129 -18.33 0.57 -2.61
C ILE A 129 -17.32 1.50 -1.94
N VAL A 130 -17.50 2.80 -2.10
CA VAL A 130 -16.58 3.81 -1.56
C VAL A 130 -16.77 3.96 -0.05
N LYS A 131 -15.68 3.93 0.72
CA LYS A 131 -15.68 4.18 2.16
C LYS A 131 -15.23 5.62 2.35
N VAL A 132 -16.03 6.44 3.01
CA VAL A 132 -15.72 7.86 3.25
C VAL A 132 -15.43 8.12 4.72
N GLY A 133 -14.46 8.98 4.97
CA GLY A 133 -14.06 9.39 6.31
C GLY A 133 -13.04 10.53 6.28
N VAL A 134 -12.56 10.95 7.44
CA VAL A 134 -11.49 11.94 7.58
C VAL A 134 -10.28 11.28 8.23
N GLY A 135 -9.20 11.10 7.49
CA GLY A 135 -8.05 10.29 7.94
C GLY A 135 -8.24 8.79 7.69
N ILE A 136 -9.27 8.43 6.92
CA ILE A 136 -9.72 7.03 6.73
C ILE A 136 -8.62 6.06 6.26
N GLN A 137 -7.64 6.54 5.49
CA GLN A 137 -6.53 5.69 5.05
C GLN A 137 -5.69 5.20 6.24
N ASP A 138 -5.53 6.03 7.27
CA ASP A 138 -4.85 5.63 8.49
C ASP A 138 -5.65 4.58 9.26
N ASP A 139 -6.98 4.58 9.17
CA ASP A 139 -7.83 3.60 9.85
C ASP A 139 -7.86 2.27 9.10
N ALA A 140 -7.97 2.30 7.78
CA ALA A 140 -7.78 1.12 6.93
C ALA A 140 -6.41 0.45 7.19
N LEU A 141 -5.34 1.24 7.35
CA LEU A 141 -4.01 0.72 7.70
C LEU A 141 -3.97 0.06 9.08
N LYS A 142 -4.64 0.64 10.10
CA LYS A 142 -4.71 0.06 11.45
C LYS A 142 -5.51 -1.24 11.45
N LEU A 143 -6.67 -1.27 10.79
CA LEU A 143 -7.53 -2.46 10.67
C LEU A 143 -6.78 -3.65 10.09
N LEU A 144 -6.00 -3.39 9.04
CA LEU A 144 -5.16 -4.41 8.46
C LEU A 144 -4.04 -4.86 9.40
N GLN A 145 -3.31 -3.93 10.01
CA GLN A 145 -2.18 -4.27 10.88
C GLN A 145 -2.61 -5.05 12.11
N ASP A 146 -3.77 -4.71 12.67
CA ASP A 146 -4.24 -5.26 13.94
C ASP A 146 -5.01 -6.57 13.76
N HIS A 147 -5.77 -6.67 12.66
CA HIS A 147 -6.78 -7.71 12.44
C HIS A 147 -6.72 -8.40 11.07
N GLY A 148 -5.83 -7.96 10.17
CA GLY A 148 -5.74 -8.51 8.81
C GLY A 148 -6.88 -8.09 7.87
N LEU A 149 -7.71 -7.12 8.28
CA LEU A 149 -8.86 -6.67 7.50
C LEU A 149 -8.42 -5.73 6.37
N VAL A 150 -8.61 -6.17 5.13
CA VAL A 150 -8.33 -5.37 3.94
C VAL A 150 -9.54 -4.49 3.64
N VAL A 151 -9.32 -3.18 3.62
CA VAL A 151 -10.32 -2.18 3.22
C VAL A 151 -9.85 -1.47 1.96
N ARG A 152 -10.68 -1.46 0.92
CA ARG A 152 -10.43 -0.77 -0.36
C ARG A 152 -11.55 0.23 -0.65
N GLY A 153 -11.28 1.19 -1.53
CA GLY A 153 -12.24 2.22 -1.88
C GLY A 153 -12.29 3.38 -0.87
N CYS A 154 -11.22 3.60 -0.10
CA CYS A 154 -11.16 4.65 0.92
C CYS A 154 -11.00 6.03 0.28
N LEU A 155 -11.98 6.92 0.46
CA LEU A 155 -11.96 8.28 -0.05
C LEU A 155 -12.03 9.27 1.11
N ASP A 156 -10.92 9.96 1.36
CA ASP A 156 -10.88 11.02 2.35
C ASP A 156 -11.73 12.21 1.90
N LEU A 157 -12.69 12.63 2.73
CA LEU A 157 -13.60 13.74 2.41
C LEU A 157 -12.87 15.04 2.09
N ARG A 158 -11.68 15.25 2.66
CA ARG A 158 -10.86 16.44 2.40
C ARG A 158 -10.30 16.45 0.98
N ASN A 159 -9.99 15.29 0.39
CA ASN A 159 -9.57 15.20 -1.01
C ASN A 159 -10.68 15.72 -1.94
N ILE A 160 -11.94 15.34 -1.65
CA ILE A 160 -13.11 15.78 -2.42
C ILE A 160 -13.26 17.30 -2.35
N VAL A 161 -13.21 17.87 -1.14
CA VAL A 161 -13.32 19.32 -0.92
C VAL A 161 -12.24 20.09 -1.69
N THR A 162 -11.01 19.58 -1.74
CA THR A 162 -9.92 20.25 -2.46
C THR A 162 -9.96 20.09 -3.98
N GLN A 163 -10.84 19.24 -4.51
CA GLN A 163 -10.83 18.86 -5.92
C GLN A 163 -11.76 19.71 -6.79
N PHE A 164 -12.75 20.38 -6.19
CA PHE A 164 -13.80 21.09 -6.91
C PHE A 164 -13.81 22.57 -6.50
N ASP A 165 -13.77 23.46 -7.50
CA ASP A 165 -13.78 24.91 -7.27
C ASP A 165 -15.07 25.39 -6.60
N GLU A 166 -16.18 24.69 -6.85
CA GLU A 166 -17.48 24.93 -6.23
C GLU A 166 -17.48 24.73 -4.70
N LEU A 167 -16.44 24.08 -4.16
CA LEU A 167 -16.27 23.80 -2.72
C LEU A 167 -15.16 24.65 -2.08
N SER A 168 -14.68 25.68 -2.78
CA SER A 168 -13.57 26.53 -2.31
C SER A 168 -13.86 27.30 -1.01
N ASP A 169 -15.13 27.46 -0.64
CA ASP A 169 -15.58 28.05 0.64
C ASP A 169 -15.62 27.04 1.80
N VAL A 170 -15.58 25.74 1.49
CA VAL A 170 -15.61 24.67 2.48
C VAL A 170 -14.23 24.53 3.13
N PRO A 171 -14.13 24.58 4.47
CA PRO A 171 -12.84 24.51 5.14
C PRO A 171 -12.23 23.11 5.01
N VAL A 172 -10.96 23.05 4.66
CA VAL A 172 -10.17 21.81 4.72
C VAL A 172 -9.78 21.57 6.17
N GLY A 173 -10.39 20.57 6.81
CA GLY A 173 -10.16 20.31 8.23
C GLY A 173 -10.67 18.94 8.70
N GLY A 174 -10.64 18.73 10.02
CA GLY A 174 -11.18 17.53 10.66
C GLY A 174 -12.70 17.41 10.49
N LEU A 175 -13.26 16.26 10.89
CA LEU A 175 -14.70 15.98 10.77
C LEU A 175 -15.59 17.09 11.31
N GLN A 176 -15.27 17.63 12.50
CA GLN A 176 -16.05 18.74 13.09
C GLN A 176 -16.04 20.01 12.22
N ALA A 177 -14.93 20.34 11.56
CA ALA A 177 -14.86 21.55 10.73
C ALA A 177 -15.81 21.41 9.53
N LEU A 178 -15.74 20.26 8.85
CA LEU A 178 -16.60 19.92 7.73
C LEU A 178 -18.08 19.86 8.16
N SER A 179 -18.40 19.16 9.24
CA SER A 179 -19.77 19.00 9.72
C SER A 179 -20.37 20.34 10.19
N SER A 180 -19.57 21.19 10.84
CA SER A 180 -20.02 22.51 11.30
C SER A 180 -20.36 23.42 10.13
N HIS A 181 -19.53 23.40 9.09
CA HIS A 181 -19.73 24.24 7.93
C HIS A 181 -20.89 23.73 7.05
N LEU A 182 -20.85 22.45 6.67
CA LEU A 182 -21.79 21.87 5.72
C LEU A 182 -23.15 21.59 6.35
N LEU A 183 -23.15 21.04 7.57
CA LEU A 183 -24.36 20.53 8.22
C LEU A 183 -24.84 21.43 9.37
N ALA A 184 -24.04 22.42 9.80
CA ALA A 184 -24.27 23.15 11.06
C ALA A 184 -24.42 22.21 12.27
N VAL A 185 -23.70 21.09 12.26
CA VAL A 185 -23.64 20.12 13.36
C VAL A 185 -22.23 20.10 13.92
N ARG A 186 -22.11 20.24 15.24
CA ARG A 186 -20.85 20.11 15.97
C ARG A 186 -20.84 18.76 16.69
N PRO A 187 -20.15 17.73 16.17
CA PRO A 187 -19.95 16.48 16.89
C PRO A 187 -19.21 16.74 18.21
N GLU A 188 -19.46 15.86 19.17
CA GLU A 188 -18.85 15.89 20.49
C GLU A 188 -17.32 15.74 20.36
N LYS A 189 -16.56 16.53 21.10
CA LYS A 189 -15.08 16.53 21.08
C LYS A 189 -14.46 16.18 22.42
N SER A 190 -15.26 15.65 23.34
CA SER A 190 -14.79 15.40 24.70
C SER A 190 -13.67 14.36 24.67
N TRP A 191 -12.46 14.78 25.08
CA TRP A 191 -11.33 13.87 25.20
C TRP A 191 -11.64 12.71 26.16
N ARG A 192 -12.55 12.92 27.12
CA ARG A 192 -13.02 11.89 28.06
C ARG A 192 -13.74 10.72 27.36
N ILE A 193 -14.29 10.94 26.18
CA ILE A 193 -14.96 9.90 25.37
C ILE A 193 -14.00 9.38 24.32
N ARG A 194 -13.36 10.29 23.56
CA ARG A 194 -12.42 9.92 22.50
C ARG A 194 -11.26 9.06 23.01
N CYS A 195 -10.78 9.34 24.23
CA CYS A 195 -9.75 8.55 24.91
C CYS A 195 -10.34 7.63 26.00
N SER A 196 -11.63 7.30 25.93
CA SER A 196 -12.28 6.40 26.89
C SER A 196 -11.82 4.95 26.71
N ASN A 197 -12.22 4.09 27.64
CA ASN A 197 -11.96 2.66 27.51
C ASN A 197 -12.90 2.01 26.46
N TRP A 198 -12.45 1.97 25.21
CA TRP A 198 -13.16 1.33 24.11
C TRP A 198 -13.17 -0.21 24.16
N GLU A 199 -12.35 -0.82 25.02
CA GLU A 199 -12.35 -2.25 25.29
C GLU A 199 -13.27 -2.64 26.47
N ALA A 200 -13.93 -1.67 27.12
CA ALA A 200 -14.84 -1.93 28.23
C ALA A 200 -15.93 -2.94 27.82
N VAL A 201 -16.26 -3.89 28.70
CA VAL A 201 -17.26 -4.95 28.44
C VAL A 201 -18.55 -4.36 27.89
N ASP A 202 -19.04 -3.33 28.57
CA ASP A 202 -20.17 -2.53 28.13
C ASP A 202 -19.75 -1.10 27.80
N LEU A 203 -20.04 -0.69 26.57
CA LEU A 203 -19.96 0.72 26.20
C LEU A 203 -21.17 1.46 26.73
N THR A 204 -20.93 2.63 27.28
CA THR A 204 -21.98 3.56 27.67
C THR A 204 -22.75 4.02 26.44
N GLN A 205 -24.03 4.41 26.62
CA GLN A 205 -24.83 4.97 25.53
C GLN A 205 -24.14 6.16 24.85
N ARG A 206 -23.39 6.96 25.62
CA ARG A 206 -22.64 8.11 25.09
C ARG A 206 -21.50 7.67 24.17
N GLN A 207 -20.77 6.61 24.51
CA GLN A 207 -19.73 6.02 23.64
C GLN A 207 -20.35 5.45 22.35
N LEU A 208 -21.46 4.73 22.46
CA LEU A 208 -22.17 4.17 21.30
C LEU A 208 -22.66 5.28 20.35
N SER A 209 -23.30 6.32 20.88
CA SER A 209 -23.75 7.45 20.10
C SER A 209 -22.59 8.23 19.47
N TYR A 210 -21.51 8.49 20.22
CA TYR A 210 -20.31 9.13 19.69
C TYR A 210 -19.75 8.37 18.49
N ALA A 211 -19.46 7.08 18.67
CA ALA A 211 -18.81 6.26 17.64
C ALA A 211 -19.67 6.13 16.39
N ALA A 212 -20.97 5.90 16.56
CA ALA A 212 -21.88 5.74 15.44
C ALA A 212 -22.07 7.06 14.65
N GLU A 213 -22.13 8.19 15.36
CA GLU A 213 -22.33 9.50 14.73
C GLU A 213 -21.17 9.92 13.84
N ASP A 214 -19.92 9.64 14.22
CA ASP A 214 -18.76 10.03 13.41
C ASP A 214 -18.78 9.34 12.03
N ALA A 215 -19.10 8.05 11.96
CA ALA A 215 -19.29 7.34 10.69
C ALA A 215 -20.51 7.84 9.90
N MET A 216 -21.67 8.01 10.55
CA MET A 216 -22.89 8.51 9.89
C MET A 216 -22.73 9.94 9.34
N LEU A 217 -22.01 10.80 10.06
CA LEU A 217 -21.70 12.17 9.63
C LEU A 217 -20.84 12.17 8.36
N CYS A 218 -19.91 11.23 8.21
CA CYS A 218 -19.10 11.13 7.00
C CYS A 218 -19.97 10.89 5.75
N VAL A 219 -21.00 10.05 5.86
CA VAL A 219 -21.99 9.83 4.78
C VAL A 219 -22.78 11.10 4.47
N GLU A 220 -23.28 11.78 5.50
CA GLU A 220 -24.09 12.99 5.28
C GLU A 220 -23.25 14.15 4.74
N ILE A 221 -21.99 14.28 5.17
CA ILE A 221 -21.04 15.25 4.62
C ILE A 221 -20.79 14.97 3.15
N PHE A 222 -20.50 13.71 2.77
CA PHE A 222 -20.34 13.33 1.37
C PHE A 222 -21.57 13.71 0.55
N ASN A 223 -22.77 13.34 1.03
CA ASN A 223 -24.01 13.68 0.35
C ASN A 223 -24.19 15.18 0.20
N GLN A 224 -23.85 15.97 1.22
CA GLN A 224 -23.96 17.42 1.17
C GLN A 224 -22.94 18.05 0.21
N ILE A 225 -21.74 17.49 0.10
CA ILE A 225 -20.74 17.87 -0.91
C ILE A 225 -21.31 17.65 -2.32
N VAL A 226 -21.87 16.47 -2.60
CA VAL A 226 -22.52 16.19 -3.90
C VAL A 226 -23.60 17.23 -4.20
N ARG A 227 -24.41 17.62 -3.22
CA ARG A 227 -25.45 18.65 -3.42
C ARG A 227 -24.87 20.04 -3.70
N GLN A 228 -23.78 20.42 -3.04
CA GLN A 228 -23.14 21.71 -3.30
C GLN A 228 -22.57 21.83 -4.70
N ARG A 229 -22.23 20.71 -5.34
CA ARG A 229 -21.79 20.65 -6.73
C ARG A 229 -22.91 20.81 -7.76
N LEU A 230 -24.17 20.85 -7.34
CA LEU A 230 -25.31 20.92 -8.26
C LEU A 230 -25.34 22.27 -8.99
N SER A 231 -25.27 22.23 -10.33
CA SER A 231 -25.53 23.39 -11.18
C SER A 231 -26.93 23.33 -11.82
N LEU A 232 -27.45 24.49 -12.26
CA LEU A 232 -28.76 24.60 -12.92
C LEU A 232 -28.89 23.67 -14.14
N MET A 233 -27.80 23.46 -14.88
CA MET A 233 -27.79 22.62 -16.08
C MET A 233 -27.92 21.11 -15.77
N GLN A 234 -27.67 20.70 -14.52
CA GLN A 234 -27.64 19.31 -14.11
C GLN A 234 -28.94 18.85 -13.41
N PHE A 235 -29.87 19.76 -13.13
CA PHE A 235 -31.08 19.47 -12.38
C PHE A 235 -32.15 18.75 -13.24
N ARG A 236 -32.03 17.42 -13.32
CA ARG A 236 -32.94 16.48 -13.99
C ARG A 236 -33.33 15.32 -13.07
N PRO A 237 -34.34 14.49 -13.38
CA PRO A 237 -34.60 13.28 -12.59
C PRO A 237 -33.33 12.46 -12.40
N HIS A 238 -33.12 11.93 -11.20
CA HIS A 238 -31.90 11.19 -10.81
C HIS A 238 -30.60 12.02 -10.83
N TRP A 239 -30.67 13.36 -10.82
CA TRP A 239 -29.48 14.22 -10.79
C TRP A 239 -28.51 13.85 -9.67
N PHE A 240 -29.03 13.49 -8.50
CA PHE A 240 -28.20 13.19 -7.33
C PHE A 240 -27.32 11.97 -7.56
N GLU A 241 -27.89 10.86 -8.04
CA GLU A 241 -27.10 9.64 -8.31
C GLU A 241 -26.11 9.85 -9.47
N LYS A 242 -26.51 10.60 -10.50
CA LYS A 242 -25.61 10.95 -11.61
C LYS A 242 -24.44 11.83 -11.14
N LEU A 243 -24.72 12.85 -10.32
CA LEU A 243 -23.70 13.75 -9.80
C LEU A 243 -22.80 13.06 -8.77
N LYS A 244 -23.37 12.17 -7.95
CA LYS A 244 -22.62 11.31 -7.03
C LYS A 244 -21.65 10.40 -7.77
N SER A 245 -22.11 9.69 -8.79
CA SER A 245 -21.25 8.86 -9.65
C SER A 245 -20.16 9.70 -10.34
N SER A 246 -20.51 10.87 -10.88
CA SER A 246 -19.54 11.83 -11.44
C SER A 246 -18.51 12.32 -10.40
N THR A 247 -18.95 12.56 -9.16
CA THR A 247 -18.08 12.98 -8.05
C THR A 247 -17.06 11.89 -7.74
N ILE A 248 -17.52 10.66 -7.54
CA ILE A 248 -16.66 9.50 -7.27
C ILE A 248 -15.66 9.30 -8.42
N LYS A 249 -16.15 9.33 -9.66
CA LYS A 249 -15.31 9.16 -10.86
C LYS A 249 -14.23 10.24 -10.97
N ALA A 250 -14.56 11.50 -10.69
CA ALA A 250 -13.58 12.57 -10.64
C ALA A 250 -12.55 12.33 -9.51
N CYS A 251 -13.00 11.87 -8.35
CA CYS A 251 -12.16 11.54 -7.21
C CYS A 251 -11.39 10.20 -7.32
N GLN A 252 -11.46 9.48 -8.45
CA GLN A 252 -10.86 8.14 -8.58
C GLN A 252 -9.36 8.12 -8.26
N ALA A 253 -8.61 9.17 -8.62
CA ALA A 253 -7.18 9.28 -8.33
C ALA A 253 -6.86 9.53 -6.85
N ALA A 254 -7.86 9.90 -6.05
CA ALA A 254 -7.74 10.14 -4.61
C ALA A 254 -8.26 8.96 -3.75
N ILE A 255 -8.82 7.92 -4.38
CA ILE A 255 -9.25 6.69 -3.71
C ILE A 255 -8.02 5.88 -3.29
N ASP A 256 -8.04 5.41 -2.04
CA ASP A 256 -6.95 4.73 -1.34
C ASP A 256 -5.66 5.56 -1.23
N VAL A 257 -5.77 6.89 -1.32
CA VAL A 257 -4.64 7.82 -1.20
C VAL A 257 -4.76 8.62 0.10
N PRO A 258 -3.73 8.61 0.97
CA PRO A 258 -3.76 9.43 2.18
C PRO A 258 -3.85 10.92 1.82
N PHE A 259 -4.70 11.65 2.54
CA PHE A 259 -4.83 13.09 2.36
C PHE A 259 -3.57 13.82 2.85
N HIS A 260 -3.01 14.69 2.01
CA HIS A 260 -1.89 15.57 2.36
C HIS A 260 -2.33 17.02 2.24
N ASN A 261 -2.20 17.79 3.33
CA ASN A 261 -2.43 19.22 3.30
C ASN A 261 -1.42 19.88 2.35
N LYS A 262 -1.84 20.22 1.14
CA LYS A 262 -1.14 21.22 0.33
C LYS A 262 -1.36 22.56 1.02
N THR A 263 -0.47 22.97 1.92
CA THR A 263 -0.42 24.35 2.35
C THR A 263 -0.27 25.21 1.10
N ARG A 264 -1.32 25.97 0.74
CA ARG A 264 -1.15 27.19 -0.06
C ARG A 264 -0.13 28.04 0.70
N SER A 265 1.12 28.05 0.23
CA SER A 265 2.11 28.99 0.75
C SER A 265 1.54 30.39 0.56
N PRO A 266 1.48 31.23 1.61
CA PRO A 266 1.35 32.65 1.38
C PRO A 266 2.54 33.07 0.51
N ARG A 267 2.28 33.83 -0.57
CA ARG A 267 3.33 34.57 -1.26
C ARG A 267 3.83 35.62 -0.27
N SER A 268 4.93 35.33 0.42
CA SER A 268 5.72 36.35 1.12
C SER A 268 6.88 36.78 0.22
N PRO A 269 7.21 38.08 0.17
CA PRO A 269 8.18 38.63 -0.76
C PRO A 269 9.59 38.11 -0.44
N GLU A 270 10.39 38.00 -1.50
CA GLU A 270 11.77 37.51 -1.51
C GLU A 270 12.61 38.12 -0.38
N LYS A 271 13.16 37.26 0.48
CA LYS A 271 14.38 37.57 1.23
C LYS A 271 15.30 36.36 1.19
N HIS A 272 16.42 36.54 0.50
CA HIS A 272 17.58 35.66 0.53
C HIS A 272 18.07 35.48 1.97
N SER A 273 18.03 34.25 2.47
CA SER A 273 19.01 33.74 3.44
C SER A 273 18.94 32.22 3.47
N GLU A 274 20.09 31.58 3.26
CA GLU A 274 20.29 30.15 3.39
C GLU A 274 20.03 29.69 4.83
N ALA A 275 18.98 28.91 5.02
CA ALA A 275 18.80 28.12 6.23
C ALA A 275 18.25 26.76 5.84
N HIS A 276 19.12 25.75 5.91
CA HIS A 276 18.77 24.33 5.79
C HIS A 276 17.59 24.00 6.71
N ARG A 277 16.39 23.81 6.14
CA ARG A 277 15.24 23.25 6.86
C ARG A 277 15.46 21.75 7.06
N THR A 278 16.12 21.41 8.16
CA THR A 278 16.09 20.04 8.70
C THR A 278 14.68 19.77 9.21
N ILE A 279 13.87 19.07 8.41
CA ILE A 279 12.56 18.57 8.84
C ILE A 279 12.81 17.56 9.97
N SER A 280 12.48 17.95 11.19
CA SER A 280 12.53 17.09 12.37
C SER A 280 11.57 15.91 12.20
N SER A 281 12.14 14.70 12.19
CA SER A 281 11.45 13.41 12.04
C SER A 281 10.57 13.00 13.24
N ARG A 282 10.28 13.92 14.18
CA ARG A 282 9.67 13.58 15.47
C ARG A 282 8.14 13.67 15.54
N LYS A 283 7.42 13.92 14.45
CA LYS A 283 5.94 14.03 14.45
C LYS A 283 5.17 13.07 13.54
N LEU A 284 5.78 11.93 13.17
CA LEU A 284 5.09 10.78 12.56
C LEU A 284 5.40 9.54 13.41
N GLY A 285 4.83 9.48 14.61
CA GLY A 285 4.77 8.23 15.36
C GLY A 285 3.91 7.25 14.57
N ILE A 286 4.50 6.12 14.13
CA ILE A 286 3.89 4.86 13.64
C ILE A 286 4.59 4.27 12.37
N PHE A 287 5.47 4.99 11.69
CA PHE A 287 6.20 4.39 10.55
C PHE A 287 7.61 3.95 10.96
N ARG A 288 8.01 2.72 10.59
CA ARG A 288 9.44 2.37 10.49
C ARG A 288 10.11 3.55 9.77
N SER A 289 11.09 4.18 10.40
CA SER A 289 11.81 5.29 9.81
C SER A 289 12.52 4.77 8.57
N TYR A 290 11.89 4.86 7.40
CA TYR A 290 12.56 4.57 6.15
C TYR A 290 13.69 5.59 6.04
N ARG A 291 14.94 5.14 6.10
CA ARG A 291 16.09 6.01 5.82
C ARG A 291 16.13 6.20 4.31
N ILE A 292 15.68 7.36 3.88
CA ILE A 292 15.71 7.77 2.48
C ILE A 292 17.12 8.29 2.18
N ARG A 293 17.72 7.80 1.08
CA ARG A 293 19.01 8.32 0.62
C ARG A 293 18.82 9.70 -0.01
N LYS A 294 19.78 10.60 0.23
CA LYS A 294 19.86 11.90 -0.45
C LYS A 294 20.49 11.78 -1.86
N THR A 295 21.28 10.74 -2.08
CA THR A 295 21.90 10.43 -3.37
C THR A 295 20.91 9.70 -4.28
N PRO A 296 21.08 9.79 -5.62
CA PRO A 296 20.35 8.97 -6.56
C PRO A 296 20.46 7.47 -6.21
N LEU A 297 19.42 6.71 -6.59
CA LEU A 297 19.34 5.26 -6.47
C LEU A 297 19.71 4.54 -7.78
N TYR A 298 19.73 5.25 -8.91
CA TYR A 298 20.34 4.81 -10.16
C TYR A 298 21.40 5.83 -10.56
N ASP A 299 22.66 5.40 -10.57
CA ASP A 299 23.78 6.22 -11.06
C ASP A 299 23.96 6.08 -12.59
N ASN A 300 23.39 5.02 -13.18
CA ASN A 300 23.40 4.74 -14.62
C ASN A 300 24.81 4.67 -15.25
N CYS A 301 25.83 4.22 -14.50
CA CYS A 301 27.17 3.97 -15.05
C CYS A 301 27.15 2.77 -16.00
N VAL A 302 27.88 2.82 -17.12
CA VAL A 302 27.80 1.79 -18.17
C VAL A 302 28.99 0.84 -18.09
N LEU A 303 28.74 -0.48 -18.12
CA LEU A 303 29.76 -1.51 -18.30
C LEU A 303 29.81 -1.95 -19.75
N GLN A 304 31.01 -2.05 -20.33
CA GLN A 304 31.26 -2.56 -21.68
C GLN A 304 32.13 -3.82 -21.66
N ALA A 305 31.92 -4.71 -22.62
CA ALA A 305 32.83 -5.81 -22.94
C ALA A 305 34.13 -5.29 -23.59
N PRO A 306 35.20 -6.12 -23.71
CA PRO A 306 36.47 -5.70 -24.29
C PRO A 306 36.38 -5.12 -25.71
N ASP A 307 35.41 -5.58 -26.50
CA ASP A 307 35.10 -5.10 -27.86
C ASP A 307 34.24 -3.83 -27.92
N GLY A 308 33.84 -3.30 -26.76
CA GLY A 308 33.02 -2.10 -26.65
C GLY A 308 31.51 -2.36 -26.59
N GLU A 309 31.05 -3.62 -26.68
CA GLU A 309 29.62 -3.96 -26.56
C GLU A 309 29.09 -3.56 -25.16
N PRO A 310 28.00 -2.78 -25.06
CA PRO A 310 27.42 -2.41 -23.77
C PRO A 310 26.72 -3.61 -23.10
N LEU A 311 27.10 -3.89 -21.86
CA LEU A 311 26.59 -5.02 -21.09
C LEU A 311 25.39 -4.64 -20.21
N CYS A 312 25.54 -3.59 -19.39
CA CYS A 312 24.49 -3.11 -18.50
C CYS A 312 24.81 -1.74 -17.89
N THR A 313 23.79 -1.10 -17.35
CA THR A 313 23.91 0.01 -16.40
C THR A 313 24.10 -0.51 -14.97
N CYS A 314 24.85 0.22 -14.15
CA CYS A 314 25.14 -0.15 -12.77
C CYS A 314 25.35 1.07 -11.85
N ASP A 315 25.41 0.80 -10.54
CA ASP A 315 25.71 1.80 -9.52
C ASP A 315 27.19 2.22 -9.59
N TYR A 316 27.48 3.47 -9.26
CA TYR A 316 28.82 4.08 -9.31
C TYR A 316 29.86 3.26 -8.54
N LYS A 317 29.47 2.74 -7.37
CA LYS A 317 30.35 1.89 -6.54
C LYS A 317 30.78 0.61 -7.27
N LYS A 318 29.91 0.03 -8.10
CA LYS A 318 30.22 -1.18 -8.86
C LYS A 318 31.19 -0.86 -9.99
N ALA A 319 30.94 0.23 -10.74
CA ALA A 319 31.85 0.69 -11.80
C ALA A 319 33.26 1.00 -11.23
N ARG A 320 33.32 1.73 -10.11
CA ARG A 320 34.58 2.02 -9.39
C ARG A 320 35.32 0.77 -8.93
N TRP A 321 34.60 -0.24 -8.44
CA TRP A 321 35.21 -1.50 -8.02
C TRP A 321 35.97 -2.19 -9.16
N TYR A 322 35.44 -2.18 -10.39
CA TYR A 322 36.16 -2.74 -11.55
C TYR A 322 37.45 -1.97 -11.87
N LEU A 323 37.41 -0.63 -11.80
CA LEU A 323 38.59 0.21 -12.00
C LEU A 323 39.66 -0.04 -10.91
N GLU A 324 39.24 -0.06 -9.64
CA GLU A 324 40.12 -0.25 -8.49
C GLU A 324 40.75 -1.64 -8.43
N LYS A 325 40.07 -2.64 -9.01
CA LYS A 325 40.60 -4.01 -9.14
C LYS A 325 41.44 -4.23 -10.39
N GLY A 326 41.62 -3.21 -11.24
CA GLY A 326 42.31 -3.37 -12.53
C GLY A 326 41.59 -4.30 -13.51
N LEU A 327 40.28 -4.52 -13.29
CA LEU A 327 39.42 -5.39 -14.08
C LEU A 327 38.66 -4.61 -15.17
N GLY A 328 38.90 -3.31 -15.27
CA GLY A 328 38.36 -2.47 -16.32
C GLY A 328 39.12 -1.16 -16.47
N THR A 329 38.94 -0.53 -17.63
CA THR A 329 39.50 0.78 -17.97
C THR A 329 38.38 1.81 -18.11
N GLN A 330 38.63 3.03 -17.68
CA GLN A 330 37.66 4.12 -17.82
C GLN A 330 37.64 4.60 -19.28
N VAL A 331 36.47 4.61 -19.90
CA VAL A 331 36.25 5.06 -21.28
C VAL A 331 35.65 6.47 -21.31
N SER A 332 34.74 6.76 -20.38
CA SER A 332 34.08 8.06 -20.23
C SER A 332 33.89 8.40 -18.76
N GLU A 333 33.89 9.68 -18.42
CA GLU A 333 33.69 10.18 -17.05
C GLU A 333 32.21 10.49 -16.74
N ASP A 334 31.44 11.00 -17.71
CA ASP A 334 30.01 11.32 -17.54
C ASP A 334 29.18 10.94 -18.79
N PRO A 335 28.28 9.94 -18.71
CA PRO A 335 28.14 9.00 -17.60
C PRO A 335 29.41 8.13 -17.47
N LEU A 336 29.79 7.78 -16.23
CA LEU A 336 30.96 6.92 -15.98
C LEU A 336 30.80 5.61 -16.75
N MET A 337 31.76 5.33 -17.63
CA MET A 337 31.77 4.15 -18.48
C MET A 337 33.06 3.36 -18.26
N VAL A 338 32.92 2.07 -17.95
CA VAL A 338 34.03 1.17 -17.66
C VAL A 338 34.01 0.00 -18.62
N ARG A 339 35.10 -0.18 -19.37
CA ARG A 339 35.31 -1.31 -20.27
C ARG A 339 36.05 -2.40 -19.53
N LEU A 340 35.51 -3.61 -19.51
CA LEU A 340 36.14 -4.76 -18.88
C LEU A 340 37.39 -5.18 -19.66
N THR A 341 38.40 -5.65 -18.93
CA THR A 341 39.65 -6.18 -19.52
C THR A 341 39.58 -7.68 -19.83
N PHE A 342 38.47 -8.32 -19.49
CA PHE A 342 38.24 -9.75 -19.66
C PHE A 342 36.89 -10.02 -20.30
N GLU A 343 36.75 -11.20 -20.88
CA GLU A 343 35.53 -11.65 -21.54
C GLU A 343 34.47 -12.08 -20.50
N PRO A 344 33.29 -11.44 -20.44
CA PRO A 344 32.28 -11.78 -19.46
C PRO A 344 31.60 -13.12 -19.76
N ALA A 345 31.39 -13.95 -18.74
CA ALA A 345 30.79 -15.29 -18.88
C ALA A 345 29.36 -15.33 -19.43
N ASN A 346 28.64 -14.20 -19.46
CA ASN A 346 27.31 -14.11 -20.05
C ASN A 346 27.19 -12.80 -20.83
N ARG A 347 27.24 -12.90 -22.17
CA ARG A 347 26.88 -11.81 -23.06
C ARG A 347 25.36 -11.63 -23.15
N PRO A 348 24.89 -10.46 -23.61
CA PRO A 348 23.48 -10.12 -23.57
C PRO A 348 22.71 -10.75 -24.76
N ILE A 349 22.32 -12.02 -24.67
CA ILE A 349 21.74 -12.80 -25.81
C ILE A 349 20.24 -12.51 -26.05
N LEU A 350 19.42 -12.46 -25.00
CA LEU A 350 17.97 -12.13 -25.04
C LEU A 350 17.61 -11.20 -23.89
N ASP A 351 16.63 -10.31 -24.09
CA ASP A 351 16.10 -9.35 -23.10
C ASP A 351 17.13 -8.37 -22.47
N SER A 352 18.32 -8.28 -23.06
CA SER A 352 19.44 -7.51 -22.56
C SER A 352 19.26 -6.00 -22.60
N GLN A 353 18.46 -5.53 -23.55
CA GLN A 353 18.21 -4.11 -23.80
C GLN A 353 17.67 -3.40 -22.55
N TYR A 354 16.88 -4.10 -21.71
CA TYR A 354 16.40 -3.57 -20.43
C TYR A 354 17.54 -3.18 -19.48
N TYR A 355 18.60 -3.98 -19.43
CA TYR A 355 19.72 -3.76 -18.53
C TYR A 355 20.64 -2.64 -19.01
N ILE A 356 20.70 -2.40 -20.32
CA ILE A 356 21.49 -1.33 -20.94
C ILE A 356 20.78 0.03 -20.82
N GLN A 357 19.45 0.04 -20.71
CA GLN A 357 18.67 1.27 -20.57
C GLN A 357 18.96 2.00 -19.24
N ALA A 358 19.27 3.30 -19.34
CA ALA A 358 19.33 4.22 -18.20
C ALA A 358 17.94 4.37 -17.56
N LYS A 359 17.90 4.35 -16.23
CA LYS A 359 16.65 4.36 -15.45
C LYS A 359 16.49 5.66 -14.71
N ASP A 360 15.26 6.17 -14.68
CA ASP A 360 14.93 7.40 -13.98
C ASP A 360 14.91 7.21 -12.46
N ASN A 361 15.47 8.19 -11.75
CA ASN A 361 15.31 8.32 -10.31
C ASN A 361 13.94 8.94 -9.98
N ALA A 362 12.87 8.20 -10.27
CA ALA A 362 11.50 8.62 -10.02
C ALA A 362 10.62 7.44 -9.58
N CYS A 363 9.55 7.76 -8.86
CA CYS A 363 8.53 6.81 -8.49
C CYS A 363 7.82 6.32 -9.76
N VAL A 364 7.87 5.02 -10.03
CA VAL A 364 7.27 4.43 -11.25
C VAL A 364 5.74 4.58 -11.29
N VAL A 365 5.11 4.84 -10.15
CA VAL A 365 3.65 5.02 -10.04
C VAL A 365 3.23 6.45 -10.29
N CYS A 366 3.76 7.39 -9.50
CA CYS A 366 3.27 8.77 -9.47
C CYS A 366 4.26 9.79 -10.05
N GLY A 367 5.47 9.38 -10.43
CA GLY A 367 6.50 10.26 -11.02
C GLY A 367 7.24 11.15 -10.01
N SER A 368 6.93 11.04 -8.71
CA SER A 368 7.64 11.80 -7.67
C SER A 368 9.13 11.46 -7.68
N LYS A 369 10.00 12.47 -7.64
CA LYS A 369 11.47 12.32 -7.55
C LYS A 369 11.98 12.39 -6.11
N GLU A 370 11.08 12.59 -5.16
CA GLU A 370 11.43 12.75 -3.75
C GLU A 370 11.20 11.45 -3.00
N SER A 371 12.00 11.24 -1.96
CA SER A 371 11.68 10.23 -0.94
C SER A 371 11.55 8.80 -1.50
N LEU A 372 12.48 8.43 -2.39
CA LEU A 372 12.44 7.16 -3.13
C LEU A 372 12.96 5.98 -2.31
N LEU A 373 12.31 4.84 -2.51
CA LEU A 373 12.63 3.54 -1.92
C LEU A 373 12.65 2.48 -3.01
N ARG A 374 13.53 1.49 -2.86
CA ARG A 374 13.55 0.29 -3.71
C ARG A 374 12.47 -0.68 -3.25
N LYS A 375 11.55 -1.02 -4.14
CA LYS A 375 10.53 -2.04 -3.98
C LYS A 375 10.92 -3.26 -4.79
N ASN A 376 10.95 -4.43 -4.16
CA ASN A 376 11.00 -5.70 -4.88
C ASN A 376 9.55 -6.08 -5.21
N VAL A 377 9.22 -6.12 -6.51
CA VAL A 377 7.89 -6.50 -7.05
C VAL A 377 7.59 -7.93 -6.65
N VAL A 378 8.50 -8.86 -6.95
CA VAL A 378 8.51 -10.20 -6.35
C VAL A 378 9.20 -10.10 -4.98
N PRO A 379 8.53 -10.36 -3.85
CA PRO A 379 9.12 -10.16 -2.54
C PRO A 379 10.33 -11.07 -2.30
N ARG A 380 11.40 -10.50 -1.72
CA ARG A 380 12.63 -11.23 -1.35
C ARG A 380 12.38 -12.42 -0.43
N GLU A 381 11.31 -12.36 0.36
CA GLU A 381 10.98 -13.44 1.29
C GLU A 381 10.63 -14.76 0.60
N TYR A 382 10.10 -14.70 -0.62
CA TYR A 382 9.82 -15.86 -1.47
C TYR A 382 11.02 -16.16 -2.36
N ARG A 383 11.61 -15.13 -2.98
CA ARG A 383 12.72 -15.30 -3.94
C ARG A 383 13.94 -16.00 -3.35
N ARG A 384 14.18 -15.87 -2.04
CA ARG A 384 15.27 -16.59 -1.36
C ARG A 384 15.13 -18.11 -1.44
N ASN A 385 13.91 -18.63 -1.58
CA ASN A 385 13.60 -20.06 -1.63
C ASN A 385 13.51 -20.61 -3.06
N PHE A 386 13.75 -19.77 -4.08
CA PHE A 386 13.76 -20.21 -5.48
C PHE A 386 15.01 -21.07 -5.77
N PRO A 387 15.06 -21.77 -6.91
CA PRO A 387 16.29 -22.32 -7.45
C PRO A 387 17.32 -21.23 -7.77
N ASP A 388 18.61 -21.54 -7.67
CA ASP A 388 19.68 -20.55 -7.85
C ASP A 388 19.71 -19.94 -9.25
N VAL A 389 19.35 -20.71 -10.28
CA VAL A 389 19.23 -20.22 -11.66
C VAL A 389 18.24 -19.04 -11.79
N MET A 390 17.25 -18.94 -10.90
CA MET A 390 16.23 -17.87 -10.87
C MET A 390 16.55 -16.73 -9.86
N LYS A 391 17.62 -16.83 -9.07
CA LYS A 391 18.02 -15.81 -8.08
C LYS A 391 18.93 -14.71 -8.65
N HIS A 392 19.48 -14.94 -9.85
CA HIS A 392 20.35 -13.99 -10.52
C HIS A 392 19.54 -12.94 -11.31
N HIS A 393 20.15 -11.79 -11.62
CA HIS A 393 19.54 -10.74 -12.45
C HIS A 393 18.20 -10.15 -11.93
N ILE A 394 18.02 -10.08 -10.62
CA ILE A 394 16.79 -9.57 -9.96
C ILE A 394 16.50 -8.07 -10.17
N SER A 395 17.35 -7.31 -10.86
CA SER A 395 17.15 -5.87 -11.04
C SER A 395 15.89 -5.53 -11.82
N HIS A 396 15.37 -6.46 -12.63
CA HIS A 396 14.06 -6.32 -13.27
C HIS A 396 12.92 -6.19 -12.26
N ASP A 397 12.96 -6.96 -11.17
CA ASP A 397 11.93 -6.91 -10.12
C ASP A 397 12.16 -5.78 -9.11
N ILE A 398 13.18 -4.93 -9.29
CA ILE A 398 13.48 -3.83 -8.37
C ILE A 398 13.09 -2.51 -9.01
N VAL A 399 12.06 -1.88 -8.44
CA VAL A 399 11.49 -0.62 -8.94
C VAL A 399 11.57 0.47 -7.86
N LEU A 400 11.53 1.74 -8.27
CA LEU A 400 11.54 2.87 -7.33
C LEU A 400 10.13 3.35 -7.04
N LEU A 401 9.81 3.53 -5.77
CA LEU A 401 8.54 4.10 -5.30
C LEU A 401 8.82 5.21 -4.28
N CYS A 402 8.03 6.27 -4.29
CA CYS A 402 8.01 7.19 -3.15
C CYS A 402 7.45 6.48 -1.90
N VAL A 403 7.72 7.01 -0.70
CA VAL A 403 7.26 6.42 0.58
C VAL A 403 5.77 6.05 0.55
N GLN A 404 4.91 6.92 0.02
CA GLN A 404 3.47 6.70 -0.05
C GLN A 404 3.11 5.53 -0.98
N CYS A 405 3.61 5.53 -2.21
CA CYS A 405 3.34 4.46 -3.17
C CYS A 405 3.94 3.13 -2.69
N HIS A 406 5.08 3.16 -2.00
CA HIS A 406 5.68 1.99 -1.40
C HIS A 406 4.81 1.38 -0.28
N GLN A 407 4.24 2.23 0.59
CA GLN A 407 3.29 1.79 1.61
C GLN A 407 2.02 1.20 0.99
N LEU A 408 1.46 1.89 0.00
CA LEU A 408 0.26 1.44 -0.73
C LEU A 408 0.51 0.13 -1.48
N SER A 409 1.68 -0.04 -2.11
CA SER A 409 2.06 -1.30 -2.74
C SER A 409 2.16 -2.42 -1.71
N ASN A 410 2.86 -2.22 -0.60
CA ASN A 410 2.93 -3.24 0.46
C ASN A 410 1.57 -3.58 1.06
N LEU A 411 0.66 -2.60 1.13
CA LEU A 411 -0.71 -2.80 1.55
C LEU A 411 -1.45 -3.75 0.59
N ARG A 412 -1.35 -3.48 -0.71
CA ARG A 412 -2.01 -4.24 -1.78
C ARG A 412 -1.43 -5.65 -1.92
N ASP A 413 -0.13 -5.79 -1.77
CA ASP A 413 0.58 -7.08 -1.80
C ASP A 413 0.00 -8.11 -0.82
N LEU A 414 -0.57 -7.68 0.31
CA LEU A 414 -1.09 -8.60 1.32
C LEU A 414 -2.20 -9.50 0.78
N THR A 415 -2.93 -9.07 -0.25
CA THR A 415 -3.94 -9.93 -0.86
C THR A 415 -3.33 -11.10 -1.63
N LEU A 416 -2.08 -10.99 -2.09
CA LEU A 416 -1.32 -12.12 -2.64
C LEU A 416 -0.61 -12.95 -1.56
N ARG A 417 -0.35 -12.38 -0.38
CA ARG A 417 0.34 -13.10 0.70
C ARG A 417 -0.55 -14.08 1.46
N TYR A 418 -1.86 -14.05 1.23
CA TYR A 418 -2.82 -14.85 1.99
C TYR A 418 -2.89 -16.30 1.48
N HIS A 419 -2.02 -17.14 2.04
CA HIS A 419 -2.15 -18.60 2.12
C HIS A 419 -1.93 -19.01 3.58
N GLU A 420 -2.59 -20.06 4.06
CA GLU A 420 -2.67 -20.47 5.47
C GLU A 420 -1.33 -20.41 6.21
N VAL A 421 -1.22 -19.48 7.16
CA VAL A 421 -0.02 -19.24 7.95
C VAL A 421 0.06 -20.23 9.10
N THR A 422 1.09 -21.08 9.11
CA THR A 422 1.53 -21.79 10.32
C THR A 422 2.18 -20.76 11.25
N LYS A 423 1.54 -20.48 12.38
CA LYS A 423 1.95 -19.42 13.33
C LYS A 423 3.33 -19.75 13.93
N CYS A 424 4.27 -18.79 13.89
CA CYS A 424 5.44 -18.76 14.78
C CYS A 424 5.20 -17.68 15.84
N ARG A 425 5.52 -18.00 17.10
CA ARG A 425 5.42 -17.08 18.23
C ARG A 425 6.82 -16.61 18.58
N GLU A 426 7.02 -15.29 18.62
CA GLU A 426 8.23 -14.72 19.22
C GLU A 426 8.08 -14.79 20.74
N ASP A 427 9.05 -15.39 21.41
CA ASP A 427 9.09 -15.44 22.86
C ASP A 427 9.52 -14.07 23.43
N PRO A 428 8.63 -13.40 24.19
CA PRO A 428 8.91 -12.07 24.71
C PRO A 428 10.07 -12.05 25.72
N VAL A 429 10.34 -13.16 26.40
CA VAL A 429 11.45 -13.32 27.36
C VAL A 429 12.76 -13.41 26.59
N LEU A 430 12.86 -14.32 25.62
CA LEU A 430 14.05 -14.48 24.77
C LEU A 430 14.39 -13.20 24.01
N ARG A 431 13.38 -12.47 23.54
CA ARG A 431 13.58 -11.16 22.91
C ARG A 431 14.17 -10.12 23.86
N ARG A 432 13.74 -10.10 25.12
CA ARG A 432 14.27 -9.19 26.15
C ARG A 432 15.73 -9.51 26.44
N ILE A 433 16.09 -10.79 26.52
CA ILE A 433 17.46 -11.29 26.71
C ILE A 433 18.34 -10.90 25.52
N LYS A 434 17.88 -11.15 24.29
CA LYS A 434 18.60 -10.74 23.08
C LYS A 434 18.83 -9.25 22.97
N SER A 435 17.83 -8.46 23.35
CA SER A 435 17.97 -7.01 23.39
C SER A 435 18.99 -6.55 24.43
N ALA A 436 19.08 -7.23 25.58
CA ALA A 436 20.05 -6.91 26.62
C ALA A 436 21.47 -7.28 26.19
N GLY A 437 21.67 -8.48 25.63
CA GLY A 437 22.94 -8.92 25.05
C GLY A 437 23.45 -7.95 23.98
N ARG A 438 22.61 -7.58 23.00
CA ARG A 438 22.99 -6.62 21.94
C ARG A 438 23.33 -5.23 22.45
N ALA A 439 22.63 -4.76 23.49
CA ALA A 439 22.87 -3.44 24.07
C ALA A 439 24.21 -3.40 24.83
N LEU A 440 24.51 -4.45 25.60
CA LEU A 440 25.79 -4.60 26.28
C LEU A 440 26.93 -4.81 25.26
N LEU A 441 26.77 -5.69 24.27
CA LEU A 441 27.80 -5.99 23.28
C LEU A 441 28.26 -4.75 22.49
N ARG A 442 27.31 -3.90 22.06
CA ARG A 442 27.61 -2.77 21.16
C ARG A 442 27.96 -1.47 21.88
N SER A 443 27.47 -1.31 23.11
CA SER A 443 27.41 0.01 23.75
C SER A 443 27.67 0.00 25.25
N ARG A 444 28.23 -1.06 25.86
CA ARG A 444 28.48 -1.13 27.32
C ARG A 444 29.09 0.16 27.89
N ASN A 445 30.15 0.64 27.25
CA ASN A 445 30.91 1.81 27.70
C ASN A 445 30.21 3.16 27.47
N LYS A 446 29.06 3.17 26.79
CA LYS A 446 28.26 4.37 26.48
C LYS A 446 26.91 4.37 27.21
N LEU A 447 26.59 3.29 27.93
CA LEU A 447 25.34 3.17 28.67
C LEU A 447 25.47 3.84 30.03
N PRO A 448 24.41 4.51 30.51
CA PRO A 448 24.29 4.88 31.92
C PRO A 448 24.50 3.66 32.83
N LEU A 449 25.20 3.85 33.95
CA LEU A 449 25.64 2.75 34.82
C LEU A 449 24.45 1.93 35.37
N ASP A 450 23.40 2.61 35.79
CA ASP A 450 22.12 2.04 36.20
C ASP A 450 21.49 1.17 35.10
N ARG A 451 21.58 1.63 33.84
CA ARG A 451 21.06 0.89 32.70
C ARG A 451 21.91 -0.34 32.37
N ALA A 452 23.23 -0.25 32.46
CA ALA A 452 24.12 -1.39 32.24
C ALA A 452 23.86 -2.50 33.28
N VAL A 453 23.79 -2.13 34.56
CA VAL A 453 23.48 -3.06 35.67
C VAL A 453 22.12 -3.73 35.47
N ALA A 454 21.08 -2.97 35.10
CA ALA A 454 19.75 -3.53 34.85
C ALA A 454 19.73 -4.52 33.67
N LEU A 455 20.53 -4.30 32.63
CA LEU A 455 20.64 -5.21 31.48
C LEU A 455 21.46 -6.45 31.82
N GLU A 456 22.51 -6.30 32.62
CA GLU A 456 23.28 -7.44 33.15
C GLU A 456 22.40 -8.32 34.05
N GLN A 457 21.58 -7.73 34.91
CA GLN A 457 20.64 -8.48 35.75
C GLN A 457 19.68 -9.34 34.92
N VAL A 458 19.18 -8.82 33.79
CA VAL A 458 18.35 -9.60 32.86
C VAL A 458 19.07 -10.84 32.33
N LEU A 459 20.38 -10.76 32.08
CA LEU A 459 21.17 -11.92 31.64
C LEU A 459 21.47 -12.87 32.82
N LYS A 460 21.80 -12.35 34.00
CA LYS A 460 21.99 -13.14 35.23
C LYS A 460 20.75 -13.97 35.57
N ASP A 461 19.57 -13.35 35.52
CA ASP A 461 18.30 -14.01 35.80
C ASP A 461 17.99 -15.14 34.80
N HIS A 462 18.36 -14.97 33.53
CA HIS A 462 18.11 -15.96 32.48
C HIS A 462 19.07 -17.15 32.56
N TYR A 463 20.38 -16.89 32.62
CA TYR A 463 21.41 -17.93 32.65
C TYR A 463 21.64 -18.49 34.06
N ARG A 464 21.01 -17.90 35.08
CA ARG A 464 21.14 -18.26 36.50
C ARG A 464 22.60 -18.22 36.98
N VAL A 465 23.27 -17.10 36.68
CA VAL A 465 24.69 -16.88 37.01
C VAL A 465 24.87 -15.61 37.84
N ASP A 466 25.87 -15.61 38.72
CA ASP A 466 26.16 -14.45 39.59
C ASP A 466 26.90 -13.32 38.87
N SER A 467 27.62 -13.64 37.78
CA SER A 467 28.37 -12.69 36.96
C SER A 467 28.18 -12.95 35.46
N VAL A 468 28.04 -11.90 34.67
CA VAL A 468 27.88 -11.98 33.21
C VAL A 468 29.24 -11.84 32.53
N THR A 469 29.66 -12.85 31.78
CA THR A 469 30.91 -12.84 30.99
C THR A 469 30.68 -12.28 29.58
N ALA A 470 31.76 -12.03 28.83
CA ALA A 470 31.66 -11.53 27.46
C ALA A 470 31.00 -12.56 26.52
N GLU A 471 31.28 -13.84 26.75
CA GLU A 471 30.73 -14.97 25.98
C GLU A 471 29.21 -15.05 26.15
N LEU A 472 28.70 -14.90 27.39
CA LEU A 472 27.26 -14.89 27.66
C LEU A 472 26.54 -13.68 27.03
N ILE A 473 27.25 -12.55 26.87
CA ILE A 473 26.71 -11.37 26.19
C ILE A 473 26.58 -11.62 24.69
N GLU A 474 27.58 -12.27 24.08
CA GLU A 474 27.55 -12.66 22.66
C GLU A 474 26.48 -13.72 22.39
N GLU A 475 26.42 -14.77 23.22
CA GLU A 475 25.39 -15.81 23.16
C GLU A 475 23.99 -15.19 23.26
N ALA A 476 23.76 -14.33 24.25
CA ALA A 476 22.50 -13.62 24.38
C ALA A 476 22.20 -12.76 23.14
N ALA A 477 23.20 -12.05 22.60
CA ALA A 477 23.01 -11.16 21.45
C ALA A 477 22.57 -11.89 20.16
N GLU A 478 22.90 -13.18 20.05
CA GLU A 478 22.57 -14.02 18.90
C GLU A 478 21.39 -14.98 19.12
N LEU A 479 20.99 -15.24 20.36
CA LEU A 479 19.89 -16.11 20.79
C LEU A 479 18.65 -16.07 19.88
N ASP A 480 18.13 -17.22 19.41
CA ASP A 480 16.89 -17.22 18.60
C ASP A 480 15.69 -16.93 19.50
N THR A 481 14.93 -15.89 19.15
CA THR A 481 13.79 -15.41 19.93
C THR A 481 12.49 -16.06 19.50
N LYS A 482 12.52 -16.94 18.52
CA LYS A 482 11.34 -17.57 17.93
C LYS A 482 11.19 -18.98 18.46
N VAL A 483 9.98 -19.29 18.95
CA VAL A 483 9.60 -20.64 19.30
C VAL A 483 8.81 -21.20 18.12
N TYR A 484 9.32 -22.28 17.56
CA TYR A 484 8.75 -22.96 16.41
C TYR A 484 8.00 -24.20 16.92
N ASN A 485 6.80 -24.45 16.41
CA ASN A 485 6.16 -25.75 16.60
C ASN A 485 6.97 -26.81 15.83
N GLU A 486 6.88 -28.09 16.22
CA GLU A 486 7.59 -29.20 15.57
C GLU A 486 7.37 -29.26 14.04
N ASN A 487 6.22 -28.78 13.56
CA ASN A 487 5.85 -28.72 12.14
C ASN A 487 6.00 -27.33 11.49
N PHE A 488 6.81 -26.43 12.05
CA PHE A 488 6.93 -25.08 11.53
C PHE A 488 7.71 -25.02 10.21
N VAL A 489 7.03 -24.59 9.16
CA VAL A 489 7.64 -24.20 7.88
C VAL A 489 7.54 -22.68 7.71
N PRO A 490 8.63 -21.95 7.43
CA PRO A 490 8.57 -20.52 7.15
C PRO A 490 7.56 -20.21 6.05
N HIS A 491 6.70 -19.20 6.24
CA HIS A 491 5.65 -18.83 5.27
C HIS A 491 6.17 -18.74 3.83
N GLY A 492 7.30 -18.05 3.65
CA GLY A 492 7.89 -17.88 2.33
C GLY A 492 8.28 -19.20 1.66
N GLN A 493 8.71 -20.20 2.44
CA GLN A 493 9.05 -21.54 1.96
C GLN A 493 7.77 -22.29 1.59
N LYS A 494 6.79 -22.32 2.48
CA LYS A 494 5.49 -22.99 2.26
C LYS A 494 4.79 -22.51 0.98
N VAL A 495 4.80 -21.20 0.74
CA VAL A 495 4.21 -20.60 -0.47
C VAL A 495 4.97 -21.05 -1.71
N VAL A 496 6.31 -20.99 -1.68
CA VAL A 496 7.14 -21.39 -2.83
C VAL A 496 6.94 -22.88 -3.14
N ASP A 497 6.93 -23.74 -2.12
CA ASP A 497 6.71 -25.18 -2.28
C ASP A 497 5.32 -25.52 -2.85
N HIS A 498 4.29 -24.75 -2.46
CA HIS A 498 2.97 -24.89 -3.06
C HIS A 498 3.01 -24.62 -4.55
N TYR A 499 3.68 -23.55 -4.98
CA TYR A 499 3.78 -23.18 -6.39
C TYR A 499 4.69 -24.13 -7.20
N LYS A 500 5.78 -24.63 -6.60
CA LYS A 500 6.59 -25.69 -7.20
C LYS A 500 5.74 -26.93 -7.55
N LYS A 501 4.76 -27.26 -6.72
CA LYS A 501 3.84 -28.39 -6.95
C LYS A 501 2.64 -28.04 -7.82
N ASN A 502 2.26 -26.76 -7.90
CA ASN A 502 1.03 -26.30 -8.52
C ASN A 502 1.30 -25.09 -9.44
N GLY A 503 1.62 -25.37 -10.71
CA GLY A 503 1.75 -24.35 -11.77
C GLY A 503 3.14 -23.74 -11.97
N GLY A 504 4.10 -24.07 -11.10
CA GLY A 504 5.51 -23.69 -11.23
C GLY A 504 5.84 -22.26 -10.81
N LEU A 505 7.13 -22.00 -10.56
CA LEU A 505 7.63 -20.70 -10.08
C LEU A 505 7.54 -19.56 -11.11
N ILE A 506 7.56 -19.86 -12.40
CA ILE A 506 7.31 -18.86 -13.45
C ILE A 506 5.92 -18.25 -13.28
N SER A 507 4.89 -19.09 -13.07
CA SER A 507 3.52 -18.60 -12.85
C SER A 507 3.41 -17.72 -11.60
N PHE A 508 4.19 -18.04 -10.56
CA PHE A 508 4.28 -17.23 -9.35
C PHE A 508 4.87 -15.84 -9.62
N GLU A 509 5.98 -15.77 -10.37
CA GLU A 509 6.57 -14.49 -10.78
C GLU A 509 5.62 -13.65 -11.61
N THR A 510 5.01 -14.24 -12.64
CA THR A 510 3.98 -13.61 -13.48
C THR A 510 2.86 -13.04 -12.61
N LYS A 511 2.35 -13.80 -11.64
CA LYS A 511 1.26 -13.36 -10.75
C LYS A 511 1.65 -12.13 -9.92
N TRP A 512 2.86 -12.10 -9.36
CA TRP A 512 3.34 -10.94 -8.58
C TRP A 512 3.58 -9.71 -9.45
N ARG A 513 4.19 -9.90 -10.62
CA ARG A 513 4.44 -8.81 -11.59
C ARG A 513 3.13 -8.23 -12.11
N GLN A 514 2.18 -9.08 -12.50
CA GLN A 514 0.85 -8.67 -12.96
C GLN A 514 0.07 -7.94 -11.86
N HIS A 515 0.08 -8.47 -10.63
CA HIS A 515 -0.56 -7.82 -9.49
C HIS A 515 -0.02 -6.41 -9.25
N PHE A 516 1.29 -6.21 -9.36
CA PHE A 516 1.88 -4.87 -9.24
C PHE A 516 1.33 -3.91 -10.31
N LEU A 517 1.26 -4.35 -11.58
CA LEU A 517 0.70 -3.53 -12.66
C LEU A 517 -0.78 -3.19 -12.43
N GLU A 518 -1.60 -4.17 -12.11
CA GLU A 518 -3.05 -4.01 -11.93
C GLU A 518 -3.39 -3.12 -10.74
N MET A 519 -2.71 -3.38 -9.62
CA MET A 519 -3.02 -2.71 -8.38
C MET A 519 -2.40 -1.32 -8.35
N MET A 520 -1.14 -1.17 -8.76
CA MET A 520 -0.44 0.12 -8.68
C MET A 520 -0.63 1.01 -9.90
N LYS A 521 -1.03 0.46 -11.06
CA LYS A 521 -1.25 1.19 -12.32
C LYS A 521 -0.13 2.19 -12.63
N PRO A 522 1.13 1.73 -12.71
CA PRO A 522 2.27 2.60 -12.84
C PRO A 522 2.25 3.39 -14.15
N LYS A 523 2.60 4.68 -14.09
CA LYS A 523 2.60 5.61 -15.24
C LYS A 523 4.01 5.88 -15.80
N PHE A 524 5.04 5.56 -15.02
CA PHE A 524 6.44 5.86 -15.31
C PHE A 524 7.30 4.59 -15.20
N MET A 525 6.75 3.47 -15.71
CA MET A 525 7.46 2.20 -15.76
C MET A 525 8.55 2.26 -16.85
N PRO A 526 9.75 1.67 -16.65
CA PRO A 526 10.74 1.56 -17.72
C PRO A 526 10.15 0.86 -18.95
N ALA A 527 10.46 1.37 -20.14
CA ALA A 527 9.82 0.98 -21.40
C ALA A 527 9.89 -0.52 -21.73
N LEU A 528 10.94 -1.21 -21.26
CA LEU A 528 11.17 -2.64 -21.51
C LEU A 528 10.86 -3.51 -20.29
N TRP A 529 10.19 -2.97 -19.26
CA TRP A 529 9.76 -3.78 -18.14
C TRP A 529 8.56 -4.65 -18.57
N SER A 530 8.69 -5.97 -18.45
CA SER A 530 7.64 -6.92 -18.83
C SER A 530 7.34 -7.92 -17.72
N VAL A 531 6.13 -8.49 -17.77
CA VAL A 531 5.70 -9.53 -16.82
C VAL A 531 6.47 -10.83 -17.05
N ASP A 532 6.77 -11.16 -18.31
CA ASP A 532 7.37 -12.44 -18.69
C ASP A 532 8.89 -12.39 -18.89
N HIS A 533 9.53 -11.33 -18.39
CA HIS A 533 10.97 -11.12 -18.51
C HIS A 533 11.77 -12.30 -17.96
N HIS A 534 12.82 -12.68 -18.70
CA HIS A 534 13.73 -13.78 -18.36
C HIS A 534 13.15 -15.20 -18.49
N HIS A 535 11.87 -15.38 -18.82
CA HIS A 535 11.29 -16.74 -18.92
C HIS A 535 11.91 -17.53 -20.07
N GLU A 536 12.08 -16.91 -21.25
CA GLU A 536 12.71 -17.55 -22.41
C GLU A 536 14.20 -17.79 -22.18
N LEU A 537 14.91 -16.79 -21.61
CA LEU A 537 16.34 -16.93 -21.31
C LEU A 537 16.60 -18.01 -20.24
N LEU A 538 15.68 -18.21 -19.30
CA LEU A 538 15.75 -19.28 -18.31
C LEU A 538 15.64 -20.66 -18.99
N ALA A 539 14.74 -20.82 -19.95
CA ALA A 539 14.62 -22.06 -20.73
C ALA A 539 15.90 -22.38 -21.50
N VAL A 540 16.51 -21.39 -22.16
CA VAL A 540 17.81 -21.56 -22.86
C VAL A 540 18.94 -21.93 -21.88
N LYS A 541 18.97 -21.33 -20.67
CA LYS A 541 19.98 -21.67 -19.65
C LYS A 541 19.86 -23.12 -19.20
N ILE A 542 18.64 -23.59 -18.97
CA ILE A 542 18.39 -24.97 -18.54
C ILE A 542 18.76 -25.95 -19.65
N ALA A 543 18.41 -25.64 -20.90
CA ALA A 543 18.80 -26.45 -22.06
C ALA A 543 20.33 -26.59 -22.21
N LYS A 544 21.09 -25.57 -21.80
CA LYS A 544 22.57 -25.61 -21.77
C LYS A 544 23.16 -26.31 -20.53
N GLY A 545 22.36 -27.08 -19.79
CA GLY A 545 22.77 -27.76 -18.56
C GLY A 545 23.01 -26.84 -17.36
N LYS A 546 22.74 -25.53 -17.46
CA LYS A 546 22.88 -24.61 -16.32
C LYS A 546 21.64 -24.69 -15.43
N GLY A 547 21.62 -25.69 -14.54
CA GLY A 547 20.53 -25.94 -13.59
C GLY A 547 20.14 -27.40 -13.45
N SER A 548 21.08 -28.34 -13.66
CA SER A 548 20.92 -29.81 -13.56
C SER A 548 20.13 -30.28 -12.35
N ASP A 549 20.22 -29.55 -11.23
CA ASP A 549 19.62 -29.94 -9.96
C ASP A 549 18.16 -29.46 -9.80
N THR A 550 17.58 -28.81 -10.83
CA THR A 550 16.23 -28.22 -10.74
C THR A 550 15.24 -28.90 -11.68
N ASN A 551 14.17 -29.45 -11.12
CA ASN A 551 13.10 -30.09 -11.89
C ASN A 551 12.33 -29.03 -12.73
N LEU A 552 12.20 -29.28 -14.03
CA LEU A 552 11.46 -28.44 -15.00
C LEU A 552 10.02 -28.16 -14.56
N ASP A 553 9.36 -29.14 -13.95
CA ASP A 553 7.99 -29.03 -13.45
C ASP A 553 7.88 -28.05 -12.27
N GLU A 554 8.90 -28.01 -11.40
CA GLU A 554 8.93 -27.06 -10.28
C GLU A 554 9.04 -25.61 -10.76
N ILE A 555 9.76 -25.38 -11.85
CA ILE A 555 9.89 -24.06 -12.47
C ILE A 555 8.63 -23.72 -13.27
N GLY A 556 7.97 -24.72 -13.86
CA GLY A 556 6.83 -24.55 -14.77
C GLY A 556 7.25 -24.29 -16.22
N ILE A 557 8.41 -24.82 -16.63
CA ILE A 557 8.86 -24.78 -18.03
C ILE A 557 8.44 -26.07 -18.70
N THR A 558 7.65 -25.95 -19.76
CA THR A 558 7.23 -27.10 -20.58
C THR A 558 8.25 -27.32 -21.71
N GLN A 559 8.24 -28.52 -22.28
CA GLN A 559 9.05 -28.84 -23.47
C GLN A 559 8.77 -27.88 -24.64
N GLU A 560 7.52 -27.45 -24.80
CA GLU A 560 7.14 -26.47 -25.82
C GLU A 560 7.74 -25.08 -25.57
N HIS A 561 7.88 -24.66 -24.30
CA HIS A 561 8.58 -23.41 -23.95
C HIS A 561 10.07 -23.51 -24.29
N LEU A 562 10.69 -24.67 -24.03
CA LEU A 562 12.10 -24.93 -24.34
C LEU A 562 12.34 -24.85 -25.85
N ARG A 563 11.52 -25.55 -26.64
CA ARG A 563 11.58 -25.55 -28.11
C ARG A 563 11.49 -24.14 -28.68
N LYS A 564 10.46 -23.37 -28.31
CA LYS A 564 10.28 -21.98 -28.77
C LYS A 564 11.44 -21.07 -28.41
N ALA A 565 11.99 -21.22 -27.21
CA ALA A 565 13.11 -20.40 -26.76
C ALA A 565 14.39 -20.74 -27.54
N LEU A 566 14.61 -22.01 -27.86
CA LEU A 566 15.77 -22.49 -28.62
C LEU A 566 15.69 -22.15 -30.12
N GLU A 567 14.51 -22.22 -30.73
CA GLU A 567 14.26 -21.75 -32.10
C GLU A 567 14.65 -20.27 -32.27
N LYS A 568 14.26 -19.42 -31.30
CA LYS A 568 14.57 -17.98 -31.33
C LYS A 568 16.06 -17.66 -31.28
N VAL A 569 16.88 -18.53 -30.71
CA VAL A 569 18.35 -18.36 -30.64
C VAL A 569 19.10 -19.21 -31.65
N GLY A 570 18.39 -19.95 -32.52
CA GLY A 570 19.00 -20.86 -33.48
C GLY A 570 19.81 -21.98 -32.83
N ALA A 571 19.39 -22.45 -31.65
CA ALA A 571 20.10 -23.49 -30.88
C ALA A 571 19.24 -24.74 -30.68
N GLU A 572 18.47 -25.12 -31.69
CA GLU A 572 17.55 -26.28 -31.68
C GLU A 572 18.26 -27.60 -31.36
N TRP A 573 19.54 -27.72 -31.72
CA TRP A 573 20.39 -28.89 -31.43
C TRP A 573 20.56 -29.20 -29.93
N LEU A 574 20.25 -28.25 -29.03
CA LEU A 574 20.26 -28.48 -27.58
C LEU A 574 19.02 -29.24 -27.07
N LEU A 575 18.02 -29.51 -27.91
CA LEU A 575 16.83 -30.27 -27.52
C LEU A 575 17.14 -31.76 -27.28
N ASP A 576 18.09 -32.31 -28.03
CA ASP A 576 18.41 -33.74 -27.98
C ASP A 576 19.12 -34.11 -26.66
N ASP A 577 19.96 -33.22 -26.12
CA ASP A 577 20.69 -33.41 -24.84
C ASP A 577 19.79 -33.35 -23.59
N VAL A 578 18.60 -32.75 -23.69
CA VAL A 578 17.66 -32.56 -22.56
C VAL A 578 16.72 -33.76 -22.40
N VAL A 579 16.55 -34.57 -23.45
CA VAL A 579 15.67 -35.75 -23.46
C VAL A 579 16.40 -37.01 -22.98
N ASP A 580 17.72 -37.11 -23.21
CA ASP A 580 18.54 -38.25 -22.78
C ASP A 580 19.15 -38.07 -21.37
N GLY A 581 18.28 -37.85 -20.38
CA GLY A 581 18.60 -37.96 -18.95
C GLY A 581 19.00 -39.38 -18.47
N SER A 582 19.49 -40.23 -19.38
CA SER A 582 20.16 -41.49 -19.11
C SER A 582 21.46 -41.54 -19.92
N SER A 583 22.42 -40.68 -19.59
CA SER A 583 23.81 -40.96 -19.96
C SER A 583 24.49 -41.64 -18.78
N ASP A 584 24.72 -42.93 -18.99
CA ASP A 584 25.66 -43.76 -18.24
C ASP A 584 26.96 -43.00 -18.00
N ALA A 585 27.27 -42.73 -16.73
CA ALA A 585 28.64 -42.49 -16.30
C ALA A 585 29.35 -43.86 -16.31
N SER A 586 29.72 -44.35 -17.49
CA SER A 586 30.81 -45.30 -17.61
C SER A 586 32.11 -44.51 -17.52
N ASP A 587 32.76 -44.60 -16.36
CA ASP A 587 34.13 -44.19 -16.13
C ASP A 587 35.03 -44.71 -17.25
N SER A 588 35.50 -43.80 -18.11
CA SER A 588 36.73 -44.01 -18.86
C SER A 588 37.87 -43.40 -18.03
N GLU A 589 38.43 -44.20 -17.13
CA GLU A 589 39.83 -44.04 -16.76
C GLU A 589 40.64 -44.25 -18.05
N ASP A 590 41.32 -43.21 -18.53
CA ASP A 590 42.56 -43.44 -19.24
C ASP A 590 43.61 -42.45 -18.75
N VAL A 591 44.72 -43.06 -18.39
CA VAL A 591 45.92 -42.55 -17.76
C VAL A 591 46.69 -41.70 -18.76
N ASP A 592 47.01 -40.46 -18.36
CA ASP A 592 48.16 -39.74 -18.89
C ASP A 592 49.43 -40.55 -18.56
N GLY A 593 50.01 -41.11 -19.62
CA GLY A 593 51.41 -40.96 -19.96
C GLY A 593 51.54 -40.04 -21.17
#